data_AF-A0A7W6F909-F1
#
_entry.id   AF-A0A7W6F909-F1
#
_cell.length_a   1.000
_cell.length_b   1.000
_cell.length_c   1.000
_cell.angle_alpha   90.00
_cell.angle_beta   90.00
_cell.angle_gamma   90.00
#
_symmetry.space_group_name_H-M   'P 1'
#
loop_
_entity.id
_entity.type
_entity.pdbx_description
1 polymer ?
#
loop_
_entity_poly.entity_id
_entity_poly.type
_entity_poly.pdbx_seq_one_letter_code
_entity_poly.pdbx_strand_id
1 'polypeptide(L)'
;MARRIAMAFGLLVAAGLLAPAIAVAQGTDQDLVKRGQYLVTAGDCTACHTSSGGKFLAGNYKLDTPIGAIMTPNLTPDPETGLGKWSYETFERAFRHGIGDEGEYLYPAFPFSWFTKVSDDDVKAIWAYLRSVPPVREERQANEIPFPFSVRASLITWRTAFLSTDRFVPDPKASEQINRGGYLVEGLAHCGMCHNERKLVGNSSLAGKFGGGVIDGWYAPNITPEGHQGIGAWSDDEVFNYLKTGSAPGNRPGVAAGPMRQTITESLSKMTDEDLKAIVAYLRTVAARQTYKEKDLQAFNSAHAPGGATYLTFCSSCHQPDGKGIPGAVPALAGNTAVQQAGPETVLRVVYGGLPAQNGYAPMVAIGQEMTEQQVKDVTDYVRNSWGNNAPVMNAGTAVSDAKAKTRTMQSGTAECTEAYLDGLQEPFQKAGIADQLKDLKQGDFATALARIIPQVKAAASGVSDEAIVNGLTTAFCKAGRDDRQYDNASWPTVLGSFANIAYSQVRHPEKHASARPDAPPPSEIAQPGRN
;
A
#
# COMPACT_ATOMS: atom_id res chain seq x y z
N MET A 1 7.16 -93.91 -33.42
CA MET A 1 6.94 -93.13 -32.18
C MET A 1 7.44 -91.71 -32.42
N ALA A 2 6.62 -90.70 -32.04
CA ALA A 2 6.89 -89.26 -31.85
C ALA A 2 7.54 -88.44 -33.00
N ARG A 3 6.91 -87.39 -33.59
CA ARG A 3 6.68 -86.00 -33.09
C ARG A 3 8.01 -85.26 -32.79
N ARG A 4 8.25 -83.96 -33.02
CA ARG A 4 7.66 -82.75 -33.63
C ARG A 4 8.56 -81.57 -33.12
N ILE A 5 8.63 -80.43 -33.82
CA ILE A 5 8.87 -79.03 -33.31
C ILE A 5 10.33 -78.68 -32.89
N ALA A 6 11.08 -77.79 -33.57
CA ALA A 6 11.08 -76.32 -33.72
C ALA A 6 11.87 -75.53 -32.65
N MET A 7 12.71 -74.58 -33.08
CA MET A 7 12.82 -73.25 -32.46
C MET A 7 13.64 -72.26 -33.31
N ALA A 8 13.10 -71.05 -33.41
CA ALA A 8 13.66 -69.89 -34.08
C ALA A 8 14.56 -69.07 -33.12
N PHE A 9 15.64 -68.52 -33.65
CA PHE A 9 16.42 -67.40 -33.09
C PHE A 9 16.29 -66.26 -34.12
N GLY A 10 16.06 -64.98 -33.84
CA GLY A 10 16.06 -64.19 -32.62
C GLY A 10 16.35 -62.75 -33.09
N LEU A 11 15.35 -61.87 -33.03
CA LEU A 11 15.44 -60.44 -33.35
C LEU A 11 15.75 -59.68 -32.05
N LEU A 12 16.76 -58.81 -31.99
CA LEU A 12 16.89 -57.71 -31.00
C LEU A 12 17.94 -56.70 -31.50
N VAL A 13 17.51 -55.55 -32.04
CA VAL A 13 17.40 -54.23 -31.38
C VAL A 13 18.75 -53.55 -31.14
N ALA A 14 19.09 -52.61 -32.02
CA ALA A 14 20.08 -51.56 -31.78
C ALA A 14 19.41 -50.20 -32.05
N ALA A 15 18.73 -49.67 -31.03
CA ALA A 15 18.24 -48.29 -31.01
C ALA A 15 18.30 -47.79 -29.57
N GLY A 16 19.28 -46.94 -29.29
CA GLY A 16 19.39 -46.28 -27.99
C GLY A 16 20.71 -45.55 -27.91
N LEU A 17 20.69 -44.26 -28.23
CA LEU A 17 21.59 -43.20 -27.74
C LEU A 17 21.22 -41.86 -28.40
N LEU A 18 20.03 -41.32 -28.06
CA LEU A 18 19.65 -39.92 -28.32
C LEU A 18 18.66 -39.46 -27.23
N ALA A 19 19.18 -39.08 -26.06
CA ALA A 19 18.59 -38.08 -25.14
C ALA A 19 19.55 -37.89 -23.95
N PRO A 20 20.10 -36.67 -23.75
CA PRO A 20 19.44 -35.74 -22.84
C PRO A 20 19.60 -34.28 -23.30
N ALA A 21 18.68 -33.76 -24.11
CA ALA A 21 18.62 -32.33 -24.45
C ALA A 21 17.29 -31.66 -24.04
N ILE A 22 16.28 -32.45 -23.64
CA ILE A 22 14.91 -31.95 -23.38
C ILE A 22 14.76 -31.41 -21.94
N ALA A 23 15.55 -31.90 -20.98
CA ALA A 23 15.42 -31.49 -19.58
C ALA A 23 16.02 -30.11 -19.27
N VAL A 24 17.01 -29.64 -20.07
CA VAL A 24 17.68 -28.34 -19.83
C VAL A 24 16.84 -27.17 -20.33
N ALA A 25 16.13 -27.32 -21.46
CA ALA A 25 15.30 -26.27 -22.06
C ALA A 25 14.02 -25.96 -21.25
N GLN A 26 13.43 -26.96 -20.59
CA GLN A 26 12.26 -26.73 -19.73
C GLN A 26 12.61 -26.00 -18.43
N GLY A 27 13.83 -26.18 -17.91
CA GLY A 27 14.32 -25.46 -16.73
C GLY A 27 14.56 -23.97 -17.00
N THR A 28 15.14 -23.65 -18.16
CA THR A 28 15.45 -22.26 -18.55
C THR A 28 14.20 -21.40 -18.75
N ASP A 29 13.13 -21.93 -19.32
CA ASP A 29 11.88 -21.18 -19.54
C ASP A 29 11.12 -20.94 -18.22
N GLN A 30 11.11 -21.94 -17.31
CA GLN A 30 10.48 -21.79 -16.01
C GLN A 30 11.22 -20.78 -15.12
N ASP A 31 12.55 -20.76 -15.15
CA ASP A 31 13.33 -19.81 -14.36
C ASP A 31 13.19 -18.38 -14.90
N LEU A 32 13.06 -18.22 -16.22
CA LEU A 32 12.73 -16.93 -16.84
C LEU A 32 11.36 -16.42 -16.38
N VAL A 33 10.33 -17.28 -16.38
CA VAL A 33 8.97 -16.94 -15.91
C VAL A 33 8.97 -16.61 -14.42
N LYS A 34 9.67 -17.38 -13.57
CA LYS A 34 9.80 -17.08 -12.14
C LYS A 34 10.48 -15.74 -11.90
N ARG A 35 11.56 -15.45 -12.65
CA ARG A 35 12.22 -14.14 -12.60
C ARG A 35 11.26 -13.02 -13.02
N GLY A 36 10.48 -13.24 -14.09
CA GLY A 36 9.45 -12.31 -14.54
C GLY A 36 8.38 -12.05 -13.49
N GLN A 37 7.91 -13.08 -12.81
CA GLN A 37 6.96 -12.97 -11.71
C GLN A 37 7.51 -12.08 -10.58
N TYR A 38 8.76 -12.31 -10.19
CA TYR A 38 9.45 -11.50 -9.20
C TYR A 38 9.53 -10.03 -9.63
N LEU A 39 9.90 -9.77 -10.88
CA LEU A 39 10.05 -8.42 -11.42
C LEU A 39 8.70 -7.70 -11.57
N VAL A 40 7.64 -8.39 -12.00
CA VAL A 40 6.27 -7.82 -12.04
C VAL A 40 5.77 -7.47 -10.64
N THR A 41 6.16 -8.25 -9.63
CA THR A 41 5.90 -7.94 -8.23
C THR A 41 6.69 -6.71 -7.78
N ALA A 42 8.03 -6.72 -7.95
CA ALA A 42 8.90 -5.62 -7.54
C ALA A 42 8.58 -4.30 -8.27
N GLY A 43 8.10 -4.37 -9.51
CA GLY A 43 7.67 -3.22 -10.31
C GLY A 43 6.29 -2.67 -9.94
N ASP A 44 5.62 -3.28 -8.95
CA ASP A 44 4.30 -2.87 -8.44
C ASP A 44 3.20 -2.89 -9.52
N CYS A 45 3.32 -3.77 -10.52
CA CYS A 45 2.37 -3.81 -11.64
C CYS A 45 0.94 -4.11 -11.17
N THR A 46 0.80 -4.99 -10.18
CA THR A 46 -0.52 -5.39 -9.64
C THR A 46 -1.27 -4.21 -9.03
N ALA A 47 -0.58 -3.29 -8.35
CA ALA A 47 -1.21 -2.14 -7.70
C ALA A 47 -1.93 -1.21 -8.67
N CYS A 48 -1.46 -1.12 -9.92
CA CYS A 48 -2.10 -0.33 -10.97
C CYS A 48 -2.92 -1.17 -11.94
N HIS A 49 -2.59 -2.43 -12.18
CA HIS A 49 -3.27 -3.25 -13.20
C HIS A 49 -4.30 -4.22 -12.63
N THR A 50 -4.67 -4.09 -11.36
CA THR A 50 -5.78 -4.83 -10.75
C THR A 50 -6.71 -3.83 -10.06
N SER A 51 -7.94 -3.70 -10.54
CA SER A 51 -8.96 -2.86 -9.89
C SER A 51 -9.43 -3.49 -8.56
N SER A 52 -10.02 -2.68 -7.68
CA SER A 52 -10.61 -3.18 -6.43
C SER A 52 -11.73 -4.18 -6.73
N GLY A 53 -11.62 -5.42 -6.23
CA GLY A 53 -12.54 -6.52 -6.56
C GLY A 53 -12.42 -7.02 -8.00
N GLY A 54 -11.43 -6.53 -8.76
CA GLY A 54 -11.15 -6.93 -10.13
C GLY A 54 -10.33 -8.22 -10.21
N LYS A 55 -10.17 -8.70 -11.45
CA LYS A 55 -9.34 -9.87 -11.74
C LYS A 55 -7.86 -9.47 -11.85
N PHE A 56 -6.98 -10.34 -11.38
CA PHE A 56 -5.54 -10.14 -11.39
C PHE A 56 -5.03 -9.67 -12.77
N LEU A 57 -4.35 -8.51 -12.80
CA LEU A 57 -3.76 -7.88 -13.98
C LEU A 57 -4.74 -7.51 -15.12
N ALA A 58 -6.05 -7.54 -14.88
CA ALA A 58 -7.07 -7.27 -15.89
C ALA A 58 -7.33 -5.76 -16.15
N GLY A 59 -6.62 -4.87 -15.46
CA GLY A 59 -6.72 -3.41 -15.66
C GLY A 59 -7.90 -2.77 -14.94
N ASN A 60 -8.39 -1.66 -15.50
CA ASN A 60 -9.52 -0.86 -15.02
C ASN A 60 -9.34 -0.24 -13.62
N TYR A 61 -8.11 -0.15 -13.12
CA TYR A 61 -7.85 0.72 -11.99
C TYR A 61 -7.95 2.18 -12.45
N LYS A 62 -8.70 3.00 -11.72
CA LYS A 62 -8.86 4.43 -11.99
C LYS A 62 -7.74 5.21 -11.31
N LEU A 63 -6.80 5.71 -12.11
CA LEU A 63 -5.73 6.61 -11.66
C LEU A 63 -6.20 8.06 -11.77
N ASP A 64 -6.47 8.71 -10.64
CA ASP A 64 -6.80 10.14 -10.61
C ASP A 64 -5.52 10.97 -10.77
N THR A 65 -5.43 11.73 -11.87
CA THR A 65 -4.28 12.59 -12.15
C THR A 65 -4.71 14.05 -12.27
N PRO A 66 -3.79 15.02 -12.17
CA PRO A 66 -4.11 16.43 -12.36
C PRO A 66 -4.74 16.77 -13.73
N ILE A 67 -4.57 15.90 -14.73
CA ILE A 67 -5.09 16.08 -16.09
C ILE A 67 -6.37 15.28 -16.36
N GLY A 68 -6.96 14.63 -15.35
CA GLY A 68 -8.12 13.75 -15.48
C GLY A 68 -7.82 12.31 -15.06
N ALA A 69 -8.78 11.42 -15.24
CA ALA A 69 -8.62 10.03 -14.81
C ALA A 69 -8.12 9.11 -15.94
N ILE A 70 -7.18 8.24 -15.61
CA ILE A 70 -6.63 7.22 -16.51
C ILE A 70 -7.13 5.85 -16.07
N MET A 71 -7.68 5.08 -17.00
CA MET A 71 -8.06 3.68 -16.77
C MET A 71 -6.93 2.78 -17.24
N THR A 72 -6.34 2.02 -16.31
CA THR A 72 -5.18 1.17 -16.61
C THR A 72 -5.53 0.00 -17.53
N PRO A 73 -4.64 -0.39 -18.45
CA PRO A 73 -4.91 -1.47 -19.40
C PRO A 73 -4.82 -2.85 -18.77
N ASN A 74 -5.44 -3.83 -19.43
CA ASN A 74 -5.33 -5.25 -19.14
C ASN A 74 -3.97 -5.77 -19.62
N LEU A 75 -3.18 -6.36 -18.71
CA LEU A 75 -1.86 -6.91 -19.02
C LEU A 75 -1.87 -8.41 -19.31
N THR A 76 -3.01 -9.08 -19.15
CA THR A 76 -3.13 -10.52 -19.40
C THR A 76 -2.97 -10.84 -20.90
N PRO A 77 -2.64 -12.07 -21.30
CA PRO A 77 -2.42 -12.42 -22.71
C PRO A 77 -3.74 -12.61 -23.49
N ASP A 78 -4.85 -12.04 -23.03
CA ASP A 78 -6.12 -12.05 -23.75
C ASP A 78 -5.96 -11.36 -25.12
N PRO A 79 -6.39 -12.00 -26.23
CA PRO A 79 -6.15 -11.49 -27.59
C PRO A 79 -7.07 -10.32 -27.99
N GLU A 80 -8.16 -10.07 -27.26
CA GLU A 80 -9.11 -9.01 -27.61
C GLU A 80 -8.90 -7.76 -26.76
N THR A 81 -8.62 -7.94 -25.48
CA THR A 81 -8.62 -6.86 -24.49
C THR A 81 -7.28 -6.66 -23.80
N GLY A 82 -6.34 -7.60 -23.93
CA GLY A 82 -5.02 -7.56 -23.30
C GLY A 82 -3.84 -7.60 -24.29
N LEU A 83 -2.71 -8.11 -23.84
CA LEU A 83 -1.44 -8.18 -24.59
C LEU A 83 -1.37 -9.34 -25.59
N GLY A 84 -2.46 -10.06 -25.82
CA GLY A 84 -2.46 -11.32 -26.56
C GLY A 84 -1.94 -11.21 -28.00
N LYS A 85 -2.21 -10.08 -28.66
CA LYS A 85 -1.77 -9.77 -30.03
C LYS A 85 -0.44 -9.01 -30.12
N TRP A 86 0.13 -8.57 -29.00
CA TRP A 86 1.35 -7.79 -28.98
C TRP A 86 2.56 -8.67 -29.27
N SER A 87 3.51 -8.17 -30.07
CA SER A 87 4.85 -8.74 -30.17
C SER A 87 5.72 -8.26 -29.00
N TYR A 88 6.85 -8.93 -28.78
CA TYR A 88 7.82 -8.50 -27.77
C TYR A 88 8.33 -7.08 -28.06
N GLU A 89 8.58 -6.74 -29.33
CA GLU A 89 9.08 -5.43 -29.75
C GLU A 89 8.06 -4.33 -29.48
N THR A 90 6.77 -4.62 -29.69
CA THR A 90 5.70 -3.68 -29.32
C THR A 90 5.61 -3.49 -27.81
N PHE A 91 5.71 -4.57 -27.04
CA PHE A 91 5.75 -4.49 -25.57
C PHE A 91 6.95 -3.70 -25.06
N GLU A 92 8.17 -4.00 -25.54
CA GLU A 92 9.40 -3.31 -25.13
C GLU A 92 9.34 -1.82 -25.46
N ARG A 93 8.83 -1.49 -26.65
CA ARG A 93 8.63 -0.10 -27.09
C ARG A 93 7.64 0.64 -26.20
N ALA A 94 6.52 0.02 -25.83
CA ALA A 94 5.61 0.61 -24.86
C ALA A 94 6.29 0.78 -23.50
N PHE A 95 6.90 -0.29 -22.98
CA PHE A 95 7.49 -0.39 -21.65
C PHE A 95 8.60 0.64 -21.41
N ARG A 96 9.49 0.86 -22.39
CA ARG A 96 10.63 1.76 -22.23
C ARG A 96 10.46 3.14 -22.84
N HIS A 97 9.69 3.23 -23.91
CA HIS A 97 9.59 4.46 -24.70
C HIS A 97 8.23 5.14 -24.58
N GLY A 98 7.26 4.50 -23.93
CA GLY A 98 5.93 5.05 -23.75
C GLY A 98 5.20 5.21 -25.07
N ILE A 99 5.34 4.26 -26.00
CA ILE A 99 4.67 4.29 -27.31
C ILE A 99 3.84 3.01 -27.48
N GLY A 100 2.52 3.15 -27.60
CA GLY A 100 1.58 2.05 -27.72
C GLY A 100 1.67 1.28 -29.04
N ASP A 101 0.84 0.24 -29.19
CA ASP A 101 0.82 -0.61 -30.38
C ASP A 101 0.40 0.13 -31.64
N GLU A 102 -0.45 1.14 -31.53
CA GLU A 102 -0.87 2.02 -32.63
C GLU A 102 0.09 3.21 -32.87
N GLY A 103 1.20 3.29 -32.12
CA GLY A 103 2.23 4.33 -32.28
C GLY A 103 1.95 5.61 -31.50
N GLU A 104 0.91 5.64 -30.69
CA GLU A 104 0.52 6.78 -29.89
C GLU A 104 1.34 6.91 -28.60
N TYR A 105 1.56 8.14 -28.12
CA TYR A 105 2.28 8.36 -26.86
C TYR A 105 1.42 7.99 -25.64
N LEU A 106 2.01 7.22 -24.73
CA LEU A 106 1.43 6.88 -23.44
C LEU A 106 1.64 8.04 -22.46
N TYR A 107 0.67 8.28 -21.59
CA TYR A 107 0.80 9.28 -20.53
C TYR A 107 1.89 8.84 -19.53
N PRO A 108 2.71 9.78 -19.01
CA PRO A 108 3.80 9.47 -18.08
C PRO A 108 3.36 8.98 -16.69
N ALA A 109 2.04 8.83 -16.49
CA ALA A 109 1.50 8.01 -15.41
C ALA A 109 1.92 6.54 -15.53
N PHE A 110 2.15 6.04 -16.74
CA PHE A 110 2.90 4.82 -16.95
C PHE A 110 4.40 5.12 -16.77
N PRO A 111 5.12 4.46 -15.83
CA PRO A 111 6.47 4.86 -15.45
C PRO A 111 7.57 4.47 -16.46
N PHE A 112 7.29 4.60 -17.77
CA PHE A 112 8.24 4.28 -18.83
C PHE A 112 9.56 5.06 -18.69
N SER A 113 9.54 6.28 -18.15
CA SER A 113 10.78 7.06 -17.96
C SER A 113 11.76 6.38 -16.99
N TRP A 114 11.27 5.68 -15.97
CA TRP A 114 12.07 4.89 -15.03
C TRP A 114 12.42 3.51 -15.60
N PHE A 115 11.48 2.89 -16.34
CA PHE A 115 11.69 1.59 -16.95
C PHE A 115 12.77 1.55 -18.04
N THR A 116 13.24 2.70 -18.51
CA THR A 116 14.46 2.81 -19.33
C THR A 116 15.69 2.19 -18.63
N LYS A 117 15.73 2.14 -17.29
CA LYS A 117 16.84 1.59 -16.51
C LYS A 117 16.88 0.07 -16.43
N VAL A 118 15.74 -0.59 -16.64
CA VAL A 118 15.60 -2.07 -16.55
C VAL A 118 16.52 -2.75 -17.56
N SER A 119 17.09 -3.91 -17.29
CA SER A 119 17.94 -4.63 -18.27
C SER A 119 17.08 -5.30 -19.34
N ASP A 120 17.64 -5.58 -20.52
CA ASP A 120 16.88 -6.25 -21.60
C ASP A 120 16.42 -7.65 -21.21
N ASP A 121 17.24 -8.37 -20.43
CA ASP A 121 16.88 -9.70 -19.93
C ASP A 121 15.73 -9.65 -18.92
N ASP A 122 15.67 -8.59 -18.09
CA ASP A 122 14.56 -8.37 -17.17
C ASP A 122 13.26 -8.00 -17.90
N VAL A 123 13.35 -7.21 -18.98
CA VAL A 123 12.18 -6.92 -19.82
C VAL A 123 11.65 -8.19 -20.50
N LYS A 124 12.53 -9.06 -21.00
CA LYS A 124 12.15 -10.37 -21.55
C LYS A 124 11.52 -11.27 -20.49
N ALA A 125 12.06 -11.29 -19.26
CA ALA A 125 11.51 -12.06 -18.16
C ALA A 125 10.10 -11.59 -17.79
N ILE A 126 9.91 -10.27 -17.64
CA ILE A 126 8.59 -9.66 -17.40
C ILE A 126 7.61 -10.07 -18.50
N TRP A 127 8.01 -9.94 -19.76
CA TRP A 127 7.18 -10.34 -20.90
C TRP A 127 6.81 -11.83 -20.84
N ALA A 128 7.77 -12.72 -20.60
CA ALA A 128 7.54 -14.15 -20.49
C ALA A 128 6.52 -14.48 -19.38
N TYR A 129 6.63 -13.82 -18.22
CA TYR A 129 5.66 -14.00 -17.15
C TYR A 129 4.26 -13.49 -17.52
N LEU A 130 4.14 -12.27 -18.07
CA LEU A 130 2.84 -11.74 -18.52
C LEU A 130 2.19 -12.60 -19.60
N ARG A 131 2.98 -13.27 -20.44
CA ARG A 131 2.47 -14.25 -21.42
C ARG A 131 2.02 -15.57 -20.80
N SER A 132 2.43 -15.86 -19.57
CA SER A 132 2.11 -17.11 -18.86
C SER A 132 0.89 -17.02 -17.94
N VAL A 133 0.45 -15.80 -17.58
CA VAL A 133 -0.72 -15.63 -16.69
C VAL A 133 -2.02 -16.05 -17.38
N PRO A 134 -3.06 -16.48 -16.65
CA PRO A 134 -4.35 -16.79 -17.23
C PRO A 134 -4.92 -15.60 -18.02
N PRO A 135 -5.42 -15.80 -19.25
CA PRO A 135 -6.05 -14.73 -20.01
C PRO A 135 -7.36 -14.32 -19.34
N VAL A 136 -7.57 -13.02 -19.22
CA VAL A 136 -8.82 -12.45 -18.73
C VAL A 136 -9.36 -11.50 -19.78
N ARG A 137 -10.55 -11.79 -20.28
CA ARG A 137 -11.29 -10.85 -21.13
C ARG A 137 -11.92 -9.78 -20.24
N GLU A 138 -11.38 -8.56 -20.30
CA GLU A 138 -11.83 -7.40 -19.52
C GLU A 138 -11.63 -6.14 -20.36
N GLU A 139 -12.72 -5.56 -20.85
CA GLU A 139 -12.63 -4.38 -21.70
C GLU A 139 -12.23 -3.15 -20.88
N ARG A 140 -11.18 -2.45 -21.34
CA ARG A 140 -10.70 -1.25 -20.66
C ARG A 140 -11.68 -0.11 -20.84
N GLN A 141 -12.11 0.49 -19.74
CA GLN A 141 -12.92 1.70 -19.74
C GLN A 141 -12.14 2.88 -20.36
N ALA A 142 -12.88 3.84 -20.93
CA ALA A 142 -12.26 5.02 -21.54
C ALA A 142 -11.61 5.92 -20.47
N ASN A 143 -10.55 6.63 -20.86
CA ASN A 143 -9.95 7.64 -20.00
C ASN A 143 -10.88 8.86 -19.89
N GLU A 144 -10.96 9.46 -18.71
CA GLU A 144 -11.70 10.69 -18.43
C GLU A 144 -10.75 11.88 -18.45
N ILE A 145 -10.07 12.10 -19.59
CA ILE A 145 -9.12 13.21 -19.78
C ILE A 145 -9.78 14.26 -20.67
N PRO A 146 -10.05 15.48 -20.18
CA PRO A 146 -10.64 16.54 -20.99
C PRO A 146 -9.64 17.13 -21.99
N PHE A 147 -10.17 17.77 -23.04
CA PHE A 147 -9.38 18.65 -23.90
C PHE A 147 -8.78 19.81 -23.06
N PRO A 148 -7.53 20.24 -23.33
CA PRO A 148 -6.64 19.80 -24.41
C PRO A 148 -5.78 18.58 -24.09
N PHE A 149 -5.79 18.10 -22.85
CA PHE A 149 -4.89 17.03 -22.39
C PHE A 149 -5.15 15.68 -23.07
N SER A 150 -6.34 15.46 -23.62
CA SER A 150 -6.69 14.26 -24.39
C SER A 150 -5.92 14.13 -25.72
N VAL A 151 -5.36 15.22 -26.24
CA VAL A 151 -4.59 15.23 -27.49
C VAL A 151 -3.18 14.71 -27.21
N ARG A 152 -2.98 13.38 -27.34
CA ARG A 152 -1.70 12.69 -27.05
C ARG A 152 -0.50 13.25 -27.81
N ALA A 153 -0.69 13.87 -28.98
CA ALA A 153 0.40 14.51 -29.73
C ALA A 153 1.11 15.62 -28.92
N SER A 154 0.41 16.28 -27.99
CA SER A 154 1.00 17.28 -27.10
C SER A 154 2.13 16.74 -26.20
N LEU A 155 2.13 15.42 -25.95
CA LEU A 155 3.18 14.75 -25.15
C LEU A 155 4.55 14.78 -25.84
N ILE A 156 4.63 15.10 -27.14
CA ILE A 156 5.93 15.23 -27.83
C ILE A 156 6.79 16.31 -27.16
N THR A 157 6.20 17.45 -26.81
CA THR A 157 6.91 18.56 -26.16
C THR A 157 7.43 18.15 -24.79
N TRP A 158 6.57 17.50 -23.99
CA TRP A 158 6.94 17.00 -22.66
C TRP A 158 8.08 15.99 -22.75
N ARG A 159 7.95 15.01 -23.66
CA ARG A 159 8.93 13.93 -23.82
C ARG A 159 10.28 14.46 -24.27
N THR A 160 10.30 15.39 -25.24
CA THR A 160 11.54 16.05 -25.70
C THR A 160 12.22 16.83 -24.58
N ALA A 161 11.45 17.42 -23.66
CA ALA A 161 12.01 18.21 -22.56
C ALA A 161 12.50 17.35 -21.39
N PHE A 162 11.84 16.23 -21.07
CA PHE A 162 12.01 15.57 -19.77
C PHE A 162 12.31 14.06 -19.81
N LEU A 163 12.07 13.35 -20.92
CA LEU A 163 12.35 11.91 -20.98
C LEU A 163 13.85 11.68 -21.15
N SER A 164 14.49 11.05 -20.17
CA SER A 164 15.78 10.39 -20.35
C SER A 164 15.56 8.95 -20.81
N THR A 165 16.31 8.51 -21.81
CA THR A 165 16.34 7.12 -22.30
C THR A 165 17.55 6.34 -21.80
N ASP A 166 18.30 6.91 -20.86
CA ASP A 166 19.56 6.34 -20.39
C ASP A 166 19.33 5.01 -19.69
N ARG A 167 20.17 4.01 -19.95
CA ARG A 167 20.17 2.75 -19.22
C ARG A 167 20.76 2.91 -17.81
N PHE A 168 20.56 1.90 -16.96
CA PHE A 168 21.30 1.82 -15.70
C PHE A 168 22.75 1.46 -16.00
N VAL A 169 23.68 2.19 -15.39
CA VAL A 169 25.13 1.94 -15.51
C VAL A 169 25.66 1.77 -14.09
N PRO A 170 26.13 0.56 -13.71
CA PRO A 170 26.74 0.35 -12.39
C PRO A 170 27.93 1.28 -12.17
N ASP A 171 28.03 1.87 -10.99
CA ASP A 171 29.21 2.62 -10.58
C ASP A 171 30.31 1.63 -10.19
N PRO A 172 31.47 1.62 -10.88
CA PRO A 172 32.56 0.71 -10.57
C PRO A 172 33.20 0.95 -9.19
N LYS A 173 32.92 2.09 -8.55
CA LYS A 173 33.39 2.41 -7.19
C LYS A 173 32.40 1.99 -6.10
N ALA A 174 31.16 1.68 -6.47
CA ALA A 174 30.14 1.23 -5.54
C ALA A 174 30.19 -0.29 -5.38
N SER A 175 29.73 -0.79 -4.23
CA SER A 175 29.54 -2.22 -4.03
C SER A 175 28.44 -2.77 -4.95
N GLU A 176 28.44 -4.08 -5.18
CA GLU A 176 27.38 -4.76 -5.91
C GLU A 176 26.01 -4.49 -5.29
N GLN A 177 25.92 -4.51 -3.95
CA GLN A 177 24.69 -4.21 -3.22
C GLN A 177 24.17 -2.79 -3.50
N ILE A 178 25.04 -1.77 -3.51
CA ILE A 178 24.63 -0.39 -3.82
C ILE A 178 24.18 -0.29 -5.27
N ASN A 179 24.90 -0.93 -6.20
CA ASN A 179 24.51 -0.96 -7.61
C ASN A 179 23.16 -1.66 -7.82
N ARG A 180 22.91 -2.76 -7.11
CA ARG A 180 21.63 -3.47 -7.13
C ARG A 180 20.50 -2.57 -6.59
N GLY A 181 20.74 -1.86 -5.50
CA GLY A 181 19.80 -0.89 -4.94
C GLY A 181 19.49 0.24 -5.91
N GLY A 182 20.51 0.82 -6.54
CA GLY A 182 20.36 1.87 -7.55
C GLY A 182 19.54 1.40 -8.75
N TYR A 183 19.77 0.16 -9.23
CA TYR A 183 19.00 -0.43 -10.31
C TYR A 183 17.51 -0.55 -9.99
N LEU A 184 17.18 -0.97 -8.76
CA LEU A 184 15.80 -1.12 -8.31
C LEU A 184 15.14 0.26 -8.10
N VAL A 185 15.77 1.13 -7.32
CA VAL A 185 15.22 2.44 -6.91
C VAL A 185 15.04 3.40 -8.08
N GLU A 186 16.02 3.47 -8.99
CA GLU A 186 15.94 4.36 -10.17
C GLU A 186 15.16 3.74 -11.34
N GLY A 187 14.99 2.41 -11.32
CA GLY A 187 14.39 1.65 -12.40
C GLY A 187 13.05 1.08 -12.03
N LEU A 188 12.99 -0.24 -11.85
CA LEU A 188 11.75 -0.99 -11.80
C LEU A 188 10.85 -0.63 -10.62
N ALA A 189 11.41 -0.31 -9.44
CA ALA A 189 10.65 0.11 -8.27
C ALA A 189 10.28 1.61 -8.28
N HIS A 190 10.81 2.37 -9.25
CA HIS A 190 10.42 3.74 -9.61
C HIS A 190 10.18 4.70 -8.42
N CYS A 191 10.97 4.60 -7.33
CA CYS A 191 10.70 5.34 -6.09
C CYS A 191 10.58 6.86 -6.31
N GLY A 192 11.33 7.38 -7.28
CA GLY A 192 11.30 8.80 -7.66
C GLY A 192 9.96 9.27 -8.23
N MET A 193 9.11 8.38 -8.75
CA MET A 193 7.79 8.73 -9.27
C MET A 193 6.92 9.39 -8.20
N CYS A 194 6.99 8.88 -6.97
CA CYS A 194 6.28 9.44 -5.81
C CYS A 194 7.17 10.43 -5.04
N HIS A 195 8.43 10.07 -4.82
CA HIS A 195 9.31 10.77 -3.88
C HIS A 195 10.11 11.93 -4.47
N ASN A 196 10.06 12.22 -5.78
CA ASN A 196 10.68 13.44 -6.31
C ASN A 196 9.86 14.69 -5.96
N GLU A 197 10.51 15.84 -5.76
CA GLU A 197 9.82 17.11 -5.51
C GLU A 197 8.85 17.47 -6.63
N ARG A 198 9.31 17.34 -7.87
CA ARG A 198 8.58 17.73 -9.08
C ARG A 198 8.23 16.51 -9.92
N LYS A 199 6.99 16.04 -9.80
CA LYS A 199 6.50 14.82 -10.48
C LYS A 199 6.35 15.04 -11.98
N LEU A 200 6.00 16.25 -12.38
CA LEU A 200 5.75 16.61 -13.77
C LEU A 200 6.97 16.42 -14.67
N VAL A 201 8.19 16.50 -14.13
CA VAL A 201 9.43 16.38 -14.94
C VAL A 201 10.05 14.98 -14.85
N GLY A 202 9.31 14.00 -14.32
CA GLY A 202 9.69 12.59 -14.27
C GLY A 202 11.01 12.32 -13.55
N ASN A 203 11.88 11.55 -14.20
CA ASN A 203 13.21 11.19 -13.71
C ASN A 203 14.33 12.17 -14.16
N SER A 204 13.98 13.33 -14.72
CA SER A 204 14.97 14.32 -15.16
C SER A 204 15.76 14.94 -13.98
N SER A 205 16.88 15.59 -14.29
CA SER A 205 17.71 16.29 -13.29
C SER A 205 16.98 17.42 -12.57
N LEU A 206 15.88 17.93 -13.13
CA LEU A 206 15.05 18.98 -12.55
C LEU A 206 14.06 18.47 -11.49
N ALA A 207 13.98 17.15 -11.27
CA ALA A 207 12.94 16.54 -10.46
C ALA A 207 13.04 16.83 -8.95
N GLY A 208 14.19 17.31 -8.47
CA GLY A 208 14.43 17.41 -7.02
C GLY A 208 14.39 16.03 -6.39
N LYS A 209 15.33 15.18 -6.83
CA LYS A 209 15.39 13.75 -6.55
C LYS A 209 15.15 13.45 -5.06
N PHE A 210 14.14 12.63 -4.79
CA PHE A 210 13.80 12.10 -3.47
C PHE A 210 13.48 13.11 -2.35
N GLY A 211 13.28 14.40 -2.67
CA GLY A 211 12.91 15.42 -1.68
C GLY A 211 11.46 15.35 -1.17
N GLY A 212 10.62 14.48 -1.74
CA GLY A 212 9.24 14.28 -1.35
C GLY A 212 8.25 15.27 -1.97
N GLY A 213 6.96 15.01 -1.79
CA GLY A 213 5.87 15.93 -2.11
C GLY A 213 4.56 15.23 -2.43
N VAL A 214 3.58 15.98 -2.93
CA VAL A 214 2.21 15.47 -3.03
C VAL A 214 2.00 14.55 -4.25
N ILE A 215 1.40 13.40 -4.02
CA ILE A 215 0.87 12.47 -5.03
C ILE A 215 -0.49 11.95 -4.55
N ASP A 216 -1.50 11.99 -5.42
CA ASP A 216 -2.88 11.58 -5.09
C ASP A 216 -3.42 12.22 -3.78
N GLY A 217 -3.04 13.47 -3.52
CA GLY A 217 -3.40 14.18 -2.28
C GLY A 217 -2.86 13.54 -0.99
N TRP A 218 -1.83 12.70 -1.07
CA TRP A 218 -0.98 12.24 0.02
C TRP A 218 0.41 12.86 -0.11
N TYR A 219 1.13 13.04 0.98
CA TYR A 219 2.52 13.51 0.92
C TYR A 219 3.46 12.31 0.91
N ALA A 220 4.13 12.06 -0.22
CA ALA A 220 5.24 11.11 -0.30
C ALA A 220 6.46 11.75 0.39
N PRO A 221 6.99 11.15 1.47
CA PRO A 221 8.00 11.79 2.30
C PRO A 221 9.34 11.98 1.57
N ASN A 222 10.19 12.84 2.10
CA ASN A 222 11.60 12.85 1.72
C ASN A 222 12.24 11.52 2.10
N ILE A 223 12.98 10.88 1.19
CA ILE A 223 13.67 9.60 1.43
C ILE A 223 15.19 9.68 1.28
N THR A 224 15.73 10.90 1.23
CA THR A 224 17.18 11.14 1.35
C THR A 224 17.65 10.89 2.79
N PRO A 225 18.96 10.69 3.06
CA PRO A 225 19.48 10.51 4.41
C PRO A 225 19.55 11.82 5.22
N GLU A 226 18.53 12.67 5.09
CA GLU A 226 18.34 13.86 5.91
C GLU A 226 17.68 13.48 7.26
N GLY A 227 18.09 14.11 8.36
CA GLY A 227 17.82 13.65 9.72
C GLY A 227 16.45 13.98 10.30
N HIS A 228 15.71 14.94 9.77
CA HIS A 228 14.41 15.35 10.32
C HIS A 228 13.22 14.87 9.48
N GLN A 229 13.31 15.12 8.18
CA GLN A 229 12.28 14.95 7.14
C GLN A 229 12.53 13.68 6.32
N GLY A 230 13.80 13.28 6.22
CA GLY A 230 14.28 12.09 5.52
C GLY A 230 14.41 10.84 6.38
N ILE A 231 15.11 9.83 5.83
CA ILE A 231 15.41 8.56 6.52
C ILE A 231 16.69 8.63 7.37
N GLY A 232 17.36 9.78 7.45
CA GLY A 232 18.68 9.92 8.07
C GLY A 232 18.70 9.60 9.57
N ALA A 233 17.57 9.79 10.26
CA ALA A 233 17.45 9.44 11.67
C ALA A 233 16.84 8.05 11.93
N TRP A 234 16.55 7.30 10.87
CA TRP A 234 16.23 5.87 10.98
C TRP A 234 17.51 5.06 10.81
N SER A 235 17.65 3.99 11.57
CA SER A 235 18.60 2.91 11.32
C SER A 235 18.27 2.17 10.02
N ASP A 236 19.24 1.43 9.49
CA ASP A 236 19.02 0.61 8.28
C ASP A 236 17.93 -0.45 8.51
N ASP A 237 17.88 -1.03 9.71
CA ASP A 237 16.84 -1.99 10.10
C ASP A 237 15.45 -1.34 10.16
N GLU A 238 15.34 -0.10 10.63
CA GLU A 238 14.05 0.63 10.63
C GLU A 238 13.57 0.90 9.20
N VAL A 239 14.46 1.31 8.28
CA VAL A 239 14.09 1.50 6.86
C VAL A 239 13.71 0.16 6.22
N PHE A 240 14.50 -0.89 6.45
CA PHE A 240 14.21 -2.24 5.97
C PHE A 240 12.84 -2.73 6.46
N ASN A 241 12.59 -2.62 7.77
CA ASN A 241 11.32 -3.04 8.38
C ASN A 241 10.14 -2.22 7.84
N TYR A 242 10.33 -0.91 7.60
CA TYR A 242 9.30 -0.10 6.97
C TYR A 242 8.98 -0.58 5.56
N LEU A 243 9.99 -0.86 4.72
CA LEU A 243 9.75 -1.38 3.37
C LEU A 243 9.10 -2.76 3.39
N LYS A 244 9.44 -3.61 4.36
CA LYS A 244 8.90 -4.97 4.49
C LYS A 244 7.48 -5.01 5.04
N THR A 245 7.17 -4.15 6.01
CA THR A 245 5.96 -4.25 6.83
C THR A 245 5.06 -3.02 6.76
N GLY A 246 5.59 -1.86 6.39
CA GLY A 246 4.88 -0.58 6.48
C GLY A 246 4.89 0.04 7.87
N SER A 247 5.76 -0.44 8.76
CA SER A 247 6.01 0.20 10.05
C SER A 247 7.50 0.25 10.37
N ALA A 248 7.95 1.40 10.85
CA ALA A 248 9.23 1.58 11.52
C ALA A 248 8.94 1.89 12.99
N PRO A 249 9.05 0.91 13.89
CA PRO A 249 9.01 1.18 15.32
C PRO A 249 10.32 1.84 15.74
N GLY A 250 10.30 2.69 16.77
CA GLY A 250 11.51 3.32 17.28
C GLY A 250 11.27 4.73 17.81
N ASN A 251 12.35 5.48 17.99
CA ASN A 251 12.31 6.85 18.53
C ASN A 251 11.75 7.88 17.52
N ARG A 252 11.78 7.54 16.23
CA ARG A 252 11.15 8.32 15.16
C ARG A 252 10.21 7.42 14.38
N PRO A 253 9.03 7.10 14.93
CA PRO A 253 8.16 6.09 14.35
C PRO A 253 7.65 6.51 12.97
N GLY A 254 7.32 5.52 12.14
CA GLY A 254 6.67 5.75 10.85
C GLY A 254 5.68 4.65 10.54
N VAL A 255 4.53 5.02 9.98
CA VAL A 255 3.49 4.07 9.55
C VAL A 255 3.08 4.43 8.14
N ALA A 256 3.07 3.44 7.24
CA ALA A 256 2.63 3.61 5.87
C ALA A 256 1.13 3.88 5.81
N ALA A 257 0.74 4.79 4.91
CA ALA A 257 -0.66 5.12 4.64
C ALA A 257 -0.83 5.40 3.14
N GLY A 258 -2.08 5.44 2.69
CA GLY A 258 -2.40 5.77 1.30
C GLY A 258 -1.67 4.87 0.28
N PRO A 259 -1.16 5.46 -0.83
CA PRO A 259 -0.44 4.73 -1.88
C PRO A 259 0.79 3.97 -1.37
N MET A 260 1.54 4.50 -0.39
CA MET A 260 2.72 3.81 0.13
C MET A 260 2.35 2.48 0.81
N ARG A 261 1.23 2.44 1.54
CA ARG A 261 0.73 1.19 2.12
C ARG A 261 0.42 0.17 1.03
N GLN A 262 -0.24 0.61 -0.05
CA GLN A 262 -0.56 -0.27 -1.19
C GLN A 262 0.72 -0.80 -1.84
N THR A 263 1.71 0.05 -2.13
CA THR A 263 3.00 -0.38 -2.70
C THR A 263 3.73 -1.38 -1.80
N ILE A 264 3.61 -1.25 -0.47
CA ILE A 264 4.19 -2.23 0.45
C ILE A 264 3.44 -3.56 0.39
N THR A 265 2.11 -3.53 0.50
CA THR A 265 1.28 -4.74 0.44
C THR A 265 1.42 -5.47 -0.88
N GLU A 266 1.46 -4.73 -2.00
CA GLU A 266 1.43 -5.33 -3.33
C GLU A 266 2.80 -5.68 -3.90
N SER A 267 3.86 -4.97 -3.51
CA SER A 267 5.21 -5.12 -4.03
C SER A 267 6.25 -5.37 -2.94
N LEU A 268 6.61 -4.35 -2.14
CA LEU A 268 7.85 -4.36 -1.37
C LEU A 268 7.91 -5.47 -0.29
N SER A 269 6.78 -5.77 0.36
CA SER A 269 6.71 -6.84 1.36
C SER A 269 7.00 -8.24 0.78
N LYS A 270 6.81 -8.41 -0.54
CA LYS A 270 7.01 -9.66 -1.29
C LYS A 270 8.40 -9.72 -1.94
N MET A 271 9.21 -8.65 -1.86
CA MET A 271 10.58 -8.64 -2.35
C MET A 271 11.51 -9.45 -1.43
N THR A 272 12.65 -9.89 -1.99
CA THR A 272 13.68 -10.56 -1.21
C THR A 272 14.29 -9.60 -0.20
N ASP A 273 14.70 -10.12 0.96
CA ASP A 273 15.33 -9.28 1.98
C ASP A 273 16.65 -8.68 1.49
N GLU A 274 17.35 -9.37 0.59
CA GLU A 274 18.57 -8.87 -0.07
C GLU A 274 18.30 -7.61 -0.90
N ASP A 275 17.24 -7.62 -1.71
CA ASP A 275 16.88 -6.47 -2.54
C ASP A 275 16.36 -5.29 -1.70
N LEU A 276 15.62 -5.56 -0.62
CA LEU A 276 15.23 -4.51 0.32
C LEU A 276 16.45 -3.88 1.01
N LYS A 277 17.43 -4.70 1.44
CA LYS A 277 18.70 -4.19 1.99
C LYS A 277 19.51 -3.43 0.94
N ALA A 278 19.47 -3.85 -0.32
CA ALA A 278 20.11 -3.13 -1.42
C ALA A 278 19.48 -1.74 -1.63
N ILE A 279 18.14 -1.66 -1.61
CA ILE A 279 17.40 -0.38 -1.65
C ILE A 279 17.86 0.53 -0.51
N VAL A 280 17.92 0.03 0.72
CA VAL A 280 18.41 0.79 1.89
C VAL A 280 19.84 1.29 1.65
N ALA A 281 20.75 0.39 1.27
CA ALA A 281 22.15 0.72 1.02
C ALA A 281 22.31 1.82 -0.04
N TYR A 282 21.54 1.77 -1.12
CA TYR A 282 21.55 2.81 -2.16
C TYR A 282 20.99 4.14 -1.65
N LEU A 283 19.86 4.15 -0.93
CA LEU A 283 19.27 5.39 -0.40
C LEU A 283 20.23 6.13 0.53
N ARG A 284 21.10 5.40 1.28
CA ARG A 284 22.16 6.00 2.09
C ARG A 284 23.23 6.75 1.30
N THR A 285 23.40 6.43 0.02
CA THR A 285 24.38 7.11 -0.85
C THR A 285 23.85 8.41 -1.47
N VAL A 286 22.53 8.63 -1.42
CA VAL A 286 21.92 9.83 -2.01
C VAL A 286 22.30 11.05 -1.19
N ALA A 287 22.52 12.19 -1.85
CA ALA A 287 22.75 13.45 -1.16
C ALA A 287 21.56 13.81 -0.25
N ALA A 288 21.83 14.02 1.03
CA ALA A 288 20.85 14.49 1.99
C ALA A 288 20.27 15.83 1.53
N ARG A 289 18.94 15.96 1.60
CA ARG A 289 18.23 17.15 1.13
C ARG A 289 17.24 17.60 2.18
N GLN A 290 17.32 18.87 2.57
CA GLN A 290 16.34 19.50 3.45
C GLN A 290 15.25 20.18 2.60
N THR A 291 13.97 19.91 2.83
CA THR A 291 12.87 20.49 2.02
C THR A 291 12.16 21.66 2.69
N TYR A 292 12.29 21.80 4.01
CA TYR A 292 12.00 23.04 4.71
C TYR A 292 12.96 23.27 5.88
N LYS A 293 13.12 24.53 6.28
CA LYS A 293 13.86 24.91 7.49
C LYS A 293 12.93 24.85 8.70
N GLU A 294 13.30 24.06 9.70
CA GLU A 294 12.60 23.99 10.98
C GLU A 294 12.54 25.37 11.64
N LYS A 295 11.40 25.67 12.25
CA LYS A 295 11.18 26.87 13.05
C LYS A 295 10.71 26.43 14.43
N ASP A 296 11.30 27.02 15.45
CA ASP A 296 10.82 26.86 16.81
C ASP A 296 9.56 27.71 17.01
N LEU A 297 8.40 27.05 17.00
CA LEU A 297 7.10 27.68 17.12
C LEU A 297 6.61 27.60 18.58
N GLN A 298 7.13 28.51 19.40
CA GLN A 298 6.86 28.57 20.85
C GLN A 298 5.36 28.56 21.24
N ALA A 299 4.47 29.01 20.34
CA ALA A 299 3.03 28.97 20.55
C ALA A 299 2.50 27.55 20.85
N PHE A 300 3.11 26.51 20.27
CA PHE A 300 2.70 25.12 20.45
C PHE A 300 3.28 24.45 21.71
N ASN A 301 4.24 25.10 22.39
CA ASN A 301 4.83 24.61 23.64
C ASN A 301 4.03 25.03 24.90
N SER A 302 2.84 25.60 24.74
CA SER A 302 2.04 26.15 25.83
C SER A 302 0.79 25.32 26.14
N ALA A 303 0.26 25.42 27.37
CA ALA A 303 -1.00 24.77 27.75
C ALA A 303 -2.22 25.28 26.95
N HIS A 304 -2.11 26.45 26.30
CA HIS A 304 -3.16 27.06 25.48
C HIS A 304 -2.79 27.05 23.99
N ALA A 305 -1.93 26.12 23.57
CA ALA A 305 -1.53 25.98 22.18
C ALA A 305 -2.76 25.86 21.26
N PRO A 306 -2.77 26.56 20.10
CA PRO A 306 -3.82 26.42 19.11
C PRO A 306 -4.02 24.94 18.74
N GLY A 307 -5.27 24.48 18.70
CA GLY A 307 -5.61 23.09 18.41
C GLY A 307 -5.47 22.10 19.57
N GLY A 308 -4.85 22.48 20.69
CA GLY A 308 -4.65 21.60 21.85
C GLY A 308 -5.96 21.12 22.49
N ALA A 309 -6.96 22.00 22.62
CA ALA A 309 -8.28 21.61 23.13
C ALA A 309 -8.98 20.62 22.19
N THR A 310 -8.90 20.83 20.88
CA THR A 310 -9.41 19.88 19.87
C THR A 310 -8.69 18.52 19.98
N TYR A 311 -7.37 18.53 20.14
CA TYR A 311 -6.59 17.31 20.33
C TYR A 311 -7.03 16.54 21.58
N LEU A 312 -7.20 17.22 22.71
CA LEU A 312 -7.63 16.60 23.96
C LEU A 312 -9.02 15.96 23.81
N THR A 313 -9.96 16.64 23.16
CA THR A 313 -11.32 16.15 22.95
C THR A 313 -11.39 14.93 22.01
N PHE A 314 -10.65 14.95 20.89
CA PHE A 314 -10.88 14.01 19.80
C PHE A 314 -9.77 12.97 19.59
N CYS A 315 -8.55 13.24 20.05
CA CYS A 315 -7.38 12.42 19.71
C CYS A 315 -6.73 11.76 20.94
N SER A 316 -6.77 12.42 22.10
CA SER A 316 -5.96 12.05 23.26
C SER A 316 -6.31 10.70 23.89
N SER A 317 -7.55 10.23 23.74
CA SER A 317 -7.98 8.92 24.25
C SER A 317 -7.19 7.76 23.63
N CYS A 318 -6.74 7.91 22.39
CA CYS A 318 -5.92 6.92 21.68
C CYS A 318 -4.45 7.34 21.64
N HIS A 319 -4.16 8.57 21.20
CA HIS A 319 -2.78 9.04 20.99
C HIS A 319 -2.07 9.54 22.24
N GLN A 320 -2.75 9.54 23.39
CA GLN A 320 -2.30 10.06 24.68
C GLN A 320 -2.07 11.59 24.69
N PRO A 321 -2.21 12.27 25.84
CA PRO A 321 -1.96 13.72 25.93
C PRO A 321 -0.54 14.13 25.51
N ASP A 322 0.44 13.25 25.64
CA ASP A 322 1.84 13.48 25.27
C ASP A 322 2.19 13.00 23.84
N GLY A 323 1.20 12.58 23.06
CA GLY A 323 1.38 12.18 21.67
C GLY A 323 2.15 10.86 21.48
N LYS A 324 2.46 10.11 22.55
CA LYS A 324 3.23 8.86 22.45
C LYS A 324 2.41 7.65 22.03
N GLY A 325 1.09 7.79 21.96
CA GLY A 325 0.20 6.67 21.64
C GLY A 325 0.29 5.53 22.66
N ILE A 326 -0.09 4.34 22.21
CA ILE A 326 -0.12 3.12 23.02
C ILE A 326 0.79 2.11 22.32
N PRO A 327 1.92 1.70 22.92
CA PRO A 327 2.85 0.76 22.30
C PRO A 327 2.14 -0.48 21.75
N GLY A 328 2.36 -0.77 20.47
CA GLY A 328 1.76 -1.92 19.78
C GLY A 328 0.24 -1.87 19.58
N ALA A 329 -0.40 -0.71 19.71
CA ALA A 329 -1.83 -0.55 19.45
C ALA A 329 -2.19 0.79 18.79
N VAL A 330 -1.56 1.89 19.21
CA VAL A 330 -1.76 3.23 18.62
C VAL A 330 -0.39 3.86 18.36
N PRO A 331 -0.08 4.29 17.12
CA PRO A 331 1.22 4.85 16.83
C PRO A 331 1.44 6.18 17.55
N ALA A 332 2.69 6.44 17.94
CA ALA A 332 3.12 7.74 18.41
C ALA A 332 3.01 8.78 17.28
N LEU A 333 2.53 9.96 17.63
CA LEU A 333 2.53 11.16 16.80
C LEU A 333 3.77 12.02 17.10
N ALA A 334 4.25 12.00 18.34
CA ALA A 334 5.51 12.61 18.73
C ALA A 334 6.69 11.96 17.97
N GLY A 335 7.51 12.78 17.31
CA GLY A 335 8.66 12.32 16.53
C GLY A 335 8.33 11.54 15.26
N ASN A 336 7.04 11.39 14.91
CA ASN A 336 6.63 10.57 13.78
C ASN A 336 7.00 11.24 12.45
N THR A 337 7.78 10.57 11.61
CA THR A 337 8.28 11.19 10.37
C THR A 337 7.16 11.52 9.38
N ALA A 338 6.03 10.79 9.41
CA ALA A 338 4.90 11.06 8.53
C ALA A 338 4.17 12.38 8.88
N VAL A 339 4.21 12.83 10.13
CA VAL A 339 3.60 14.12 10.54
C VAL A 339 4.56 15.30 10.31
N GLN A 340 5.85 15.01 10.18
CA GLN A 340 6.95 15.99 10.08
C GLN A 340 7.30 16.37 8.64
N GLN A 341 6.49 15.97 7.67
CA GLN A 341 6.73 16.30 6.26
C GLN A 341 6.40 17.77 5.96
N ALA A 342 6.91 18.29 4.83
CA ALA A 342 6.74 19.71 4.50
C ALA A 342 5.27 20.10 4.34
N GLY A 343 4.45 19.21 3.79
CA GLY A 343 3.02 19.40 3.59
C GLY A 343 2.15 18.62 4.60
N PRO A 344 0.93 19.10 4.90
CA PRO A 344 -0.01 18.50 5.87
C PRO A 344 -0.84 17.34 5.31
N GLU A 345 -0.72 17.02 4.01
CA GLU A 345 -1.70 16.24 3.25
C GLU A 345 -1.96 14.86 3.87
N THR A 346 -0.91 14.15 4.28
CA THR A 346 -1.03 12.83 4.92
C THR A 346 -1.82 12.91 6.24
N VAL A 347 -1.56 13.92 7.08
CA VAL A 347 -2.28 14.10 8.35
C VAL A 347 -3.75 14.42 8.09
N LEU A 348 -4.04 15.33 7.14
CA LEU A 348 -5.41 15.67 6.76
C LEU A 348 -6.18 14.46 6.23
N ARG A 349 -5.55 13.65 5.36
CA ARG A 349 -6.15 12.43 4.81
C ARG A 349 -6.46 11.41 5.90
N VAL A 350 -5.57 11.22 6.86
CA VAL A 350 -5.78 10.29 7.99
C VAL A 350 -6.89 10.79 8.91
N VAL A 351 -6.91 12.08 9.23
CA VAL A 351 -7.95 12.66 10.11
C VAL A 351 -9.34 12.58 9.46
N TYR A 352 -9.46 12.90 8.17
CA TYR A 352 -10.74 12.85 7.46
C TYR A 352 -11.17 11.44 7.03
N GLY A 353 -10.21 10.57 6.74
CA GLY A 353 -10.45 9.28 6.09
C GLY A 353 -10.23 8.07 6.99
N GLY A 354 -9.65 8.25 8.18
CA GLY A 354 -9.24 7.14 9.02
C GLY A 354 -8.19 6.24 8.36
N LEU A 355 -7.89 5.12 9.01
CA LEU A 355 -7.00 4.08 8.52
C LEU A 355 -7.55 2.70 8.91
N PRO A 356 -7.41 1.68 8.05
CA PRO A 356 -7.68 0.30 8.44
C PRO A 356 -6.68 -0.16 9.52
N ALA A 357 -7.02 -1.25 10.22
CA ALA A 357 -6.07 -1.93 11.11
C ALA A 357 -4.88 -2.44 10.28
N GLN A 358 -3.67 -2.23 10.77
CA GLN A 358 -2.44 -2.61 10.06
C GLN A 358 -1.25 -2.67 11.00
N ASN A 359 -0.30 -3.57 10.73
CA ASN A 359 1.01 -3.60 11.40
C ASN A 359 0.92 -3.67 12.92
N GLY A 360 -0.04 -4.44 13.45
CA GLY A 360 -0.33 -4.50 14.88
C GLY A 360 -0.99 -3.24 15.46
N TYR A 361 -1.35 -2.25 14.67
CA TYR A 361 -2.09 -1.07 15.11
C TYR A 361 -3.60 -1.21 14.90
N ALA A 362 -4.34 -0.63 15.84
CA ALA A 362 -5.79 -0.46 15.77
C ALA A 362 -6.20 0.42 14.57
N PRO A 363 -7.42 0.24 14.03
CA PRO A 363 -7.93 1.12 13.00
C PRO A 363 -8.07 2.55 13.53
N MET A 364 -7.71 3.53 12.70
CA MET A 364 -7.95 4.95 12.99
C MET A 364 -9.33 5.34 12.47
N VAL A 365 -10.18 5.89 13.34
CA VAL A 365 -11.51 6.36 12.93
C VAL A 365 -11.40 7.68 12.16
N ALA A 366 -12.33 7.94 11.25
CA ALA A 366 -12.41 9.18 10.47
C ALA A 366 -12.96 10.36 11.30
N ILE A 367 -12.30 10.67 12.42
CA ILE A 367 -12.80 11.62 13.44
C ILE A 367 -12.97 13.05 12.92
N GLY A 368 -12.25 13.41 11.85
CA GLY A 368 -12.36 14.72 11.20
C GLY A 368 -13.75 15.01 10.62
N GLN A 369 -14.60 13.98 10.45
CA GLN A 369 -15.99 14.17 10.02
C GLN A 369 -16.85 14.87 11.08
N GLU A 370 -16.48 14.80 12.36
CA GLU A 370 -17.17 15.47 13.49
C GLU A 370 -16.63 16.87 13.79
N MET A 371 -15.66 17.34 13.00
CA MET A 371 -14.95 18.59 13.24
C MET A 371 -15.31 19.64 12.19
N THR A 372 -15.27 20.91 12.60
CA THR A 372 -15.20 22.03 11.65
C THR A 372 -13.86 22.03 10.92
N GLU A 373 -13.78 22.64 9.74
CA GLU A 373 -12.53 22.77 9.00
C GLU A 373 -11.46 23.54 9.80
N GLN A 374 -11.87 24.53 10.59
CA GLN A 374 -10.96 25.25 11.47
C GLN A 374 -10.40 24.34 12.57
N GLN A 375 -11.23 23.49 13.20
CA GLN A 375 -10.77 22.51 14.18
C GLN A 375 -9.78 21.52 13.57
N VAL A 376 -10.04 21.02 12.36
CA VAL A 376 -9.11 20.12 11.65
C VAL A 376 -7.81 20.83 11.32
N LYS A 377 -7.87 22.09 10.88
CA LYS A 377 -6.69 22.91 10.64
C LYS A 377 -5.82 23.00 11.90
N ASP A 378 -6.42 23.45 12.99
CA ASP A 378 -5.72 23.76 14.23
C ASP A 378 -5.15 22.49 14.88
N VAL A 379 -5.91 21.39 14.91
CA VAL A 379 -5.41 20.12 15.47
C VAL A 379 -4.30 19.50 14.61
N THR A 380 -4.35 19.68 13.29
CA THR A 380 -3.28 19.22 12.39
C THR A 380 -2.00 20.03 12.64
N ASP A 381 -2.09 21.36 12.74
CA ASP A 381 -0.93 22.20 13.06
C ASP A 381 -0.38 21.89 14.47
N TYR A 382 -1.26 21.64 15.44
CA TYR A 382 -0.90 21.22 16.81
C TYR A 382 -0.11 19.92 16.81
N VAL A 383 -0.62 18.84 16.20
CA VAL A 383 0.05 17.53 16.14
C VAL A 383 1.41 17.64 15.48
N ARG A 384 1.53 18.48 14.44
CA ARG A 384 2.76 18.67 13.67
C ARG A 384 3.77 19.60 14.32
N ASN A 385 3.43 20.25 15.44
CA ASN A 385 4.30 21.21 16.13
C ASN A 385 4.37 21.03 17.66
N SER A 386 3.84 19.92 18.19
CA SER A 386 3.89 19.58 19.62
C SER A 386 4.88 18.46 19.90
N TRP A 387 5.31 18.32 21.16
CA TRP A 387 6.17 17.22 21.64
C TRP A 387 7.52 17.10 20.91
N GLY A 388 8.08 18.24 20.49
CA GLY A 388 9.31 18.29 19.69
C GLY A 388 9.08 18.13 18.19
N ASN A 389 7.83 18.08 17.74
CA ASN A 389 7.51 18.20 16.32
C ASN A 389 7.71 19.63 15.82
N ASN A 390 8.19 19.78 14.58
CA ASN A 390 8.52 21.07 13.97
C ASN A 390 8.29 21.00 12.46
N ALA A 391 7.06 21.22 12.00
CA ALA A 391 6.72 21.20 10.58
C ALA A 391 6.06 22.52 10.14
N PRO A 392 6.07 22.86 8.84
CA PRO A 392 5.42 24.07 8.36
C PRO A 392 3.93 24.10 8.71
N VAL A 393 3.49 25.17 9.37
CA VAL A 393 2.06 25.41 9.65
C VAL A 393 1.28 25.67 8.37
N MET A 394 0.02 25.27 8.36
CA MET A 394 -0.87 25.58 7.25
C MET A 394 -1.16 27.07 7.17
N ASN A 395 -0.96 27.63 5.97
CA ASN A 395 -1.48 28.96 5.64
C ASN A 395 -3.02 28.96 5.71
N ALA A 396 -3.63 30.13 5.93
CA ALA A 396 -5.08 30.28 5.73
C ALA A 396 -5.41 29.95 4.26
N GLY A 397 -6.18 28.89 4.00
CA GLY A 397 -6.40 28.40 2.64
C GLY A 397 -7.28 27.14 2.56
N THR A 398 -7.51 26.67 1.31
CA THR A 398 -8.47 25.61 0.97
C THR A 398 -7.98 24.18 1.24
N ALA A 399 -6.74 23.97 1.69
CA ALA A 399 -6.15 22.63 1.81
C ALA A 399 -6.99 21.68 2.66
N VAL A 400 -7.62 22.19 3.72
CA VAL A 400 -8.53 21.42 4.57
C VAL A 400 -9.81 21.05 3.83
N SER A 401 -10.46 22.02 3.19
CA SER A 401 -11.68 21.81 2.39
C SER A 401 -11.42 20.86 1.21
N ASP A 402 -10.27 21.01 0.54
CA ASP A 402 -9.81 20.16 -0.56
C ASP A 402 -9.57 18.73 -0.07
N ALA A 403 -8.90 18.56 1.08
CA ALA A 403 -8.67 17.24 1.68
C ALA A 403 -10.00 16.59 2.06
N LYS A 404 -10.94 17.33 2.66
CA LYS A 404 -12.28 16.83 2.99
C LYS A 404 -13.03 16.38 1.73
N ALA A 405 -13.03 17.21 0.69
CA ALA A 405 -13.72 16.92 -0.57
C ALA A 405 -13.13 15.70 -1.30
N LYS A 406 -11.80 15.54 -1.28
CA LYS A 406 -11.09 14.46 -1.97
C LYS A 406 -10.99 13.17 -1.16
N THR A 407 -11.24 13.21 0.15
CA THR A 407 -11.20 12.01 0.99
C THR A 407 -12.49 11.22 0.84
N ARG A 408 -12.38 10.14 0.06
CA ARG A 408 -13.46 9.20 -0.22
C ARG A 408 -13.07 7.83 0.34
N THR A 409 -13.51 7.53 1.56
CA THR A 409 -13.23 6.24 2.20
C THR A 409 -14.51 5.63 2.77
N MET A 410 -14.46 4.32 3.01
CA MET A 410 -15.51 3.60 3.74
C MET A 410 -15.63 4.13 5.18
N GLN A 411 -14.50 4.37 5.83
CA GLN A 411 -14.41 4.87 7.21
C GLN A 411 -15.02 6.27 7.36
N SER A 412 -14.85 7.15 6.37
CA SER A 412 -15.48 8.48 6.34
C SER A 412 -16.95 8.46 5.93
N GLY A 413 -17.49 7.30 5.54
CA GLY A 413 -18.86 7.15 5.06
C GLY A 413 -19.13 7.71 3.66
N THR A 414 -18.12 8.25 2.98
CA THR A 414 -18.29 8.95 1.69
C THR A 414 -18.00 8.09 0.46
N ALA A 415 -17.46 6.88 0.64
CA ALA A 415 -17.29 5.89 -0.42
C ALA A 415 -18.07 4.62 -0.09
N GLU A 416 -18.33 3.79 -1.10
CA GLU A 416 -18.96 2.47 -0.92
C GLU A 416 -18.16 1.57 0.03
N CYS A 417 -18.84 0.62 0.65
CA CYS A 417 -18.18 -0.39 1.48
C CYS A 417 -17.36 -1.34 0.58
N THR A 418 -16.05 -1.06 0.47
CA THR A 418 -15.12 -1.78 -0.42
C THR A 418 -15.08 -3.29 -0.15
N GLU A 419 -14.90 -4.11 -1.19
CA GLU A 419 -14.61 -5.55 -1.01
C GLU A 419 -13.14 -5.84 -0.75
N ALA A 420 -12.25 -4.85 -0.90
CA ALA A 420 -10.80 -5.03 -0.88
C ALA A 420 -10.23 -5.59 0.43
N TYR A 421 -11.02 -5.58 1.52
CA TYR A 421 -10.62 -6.16 2.80
C TYR A 421 -11.22 -7.54 3.07
N LEU A 422 -11.85 -8.16 2.07
CA LEU A 422 -12.40 -9.52 2.15
C LEU A 422 -11.51 -10.56 1.43
N ASP A 423 -10.33 -10.16 0.94
CA ASP A 423 -9.39 -11.08 0.30
C ASP A 423 -9.00 -12.20 1.28
N GLY A 424 -9.23 -13.45 0.88
CA GLY A 424 -9.06 -14.64 1.73
C GLY A 424 -10.15 -14.84 2.80
N LEU A 425 -11.13 -13.93 2.91
CA LEU A 425 -12.23 -13.97 3.87
C LEU A 425 -13.61 -14.17 3.24
N GLN A 426 -13.78 -13.91 1.94
CA GLN A 426 -15.07 -14.04 1.23
C GLN A 426 -15.75 -15.41 1.46
N GLU A 427 -15.08 -16.51 1.08
CA GLU A 427 -15.62 -17.86 1.25
C GLU A 427 -15.82 -18.24 2.74
N PRO A 428 -14.84 -18.01 3.64
CA PRO A 428 -15.04 -18.22 5.08
C PRO A 428 -16.26 -17.47 5.65
N PHE A 429 -16.45 -16.21 5.28
CA PHE A 429 -17.54 -15.38 5.76
C PHE A 429 -18.89 -15.86 5.25
N GLN A 430 -18.94 -16.25 3.97
CA GLN A 430 -20.14 -16.82 3.36
C GLN A 430 -20.53 -18.13 4.06
N LYS A 431 -19.57 -19.04 4.26
CA LYS A 431 -19.81 -20.34 4.91
C LYS A 431 -20.26 -20.20 6.36
N ALA A 432 -19.73 -19.21 7.08
CA ALA A 432 -20.11 -18.94 8.46
C ALA A 432 -21.36 -18.03 8.58
N GLY A 433 -21.95 -17.57 7.47
CA GLY A 433 -23.14 -16.70 7.48
C GLY A 433 -22.89 -15.38 8.20
N ILE A 434 -21.68 -14.81 8.13
CA ILE A 434 -21.28 -13.64 8.91
C ILE A 434 -22.14 -12.40 8.58
N ALA A 435 -22.51 -12.21 7.32
CA ALA A 435 -23.35 -11.10 6.89
C ALA A 435 -24.72 -11.11 7.61
N ASP A 436 -25.37 -12.27 7.69
CA ASP A 436 -26.67 -12.42 8.36
C ASP A 436 -26.56 -12.17 9.86
N GLN A 437 -25.44 -12.56 10.47
CA GLN A 437 -25.19 -12.35 11.90
C GLN A 437 -24.95 -10.89 12.28
N LEU A 438 -24.57 -10.05 11.32
CA LEU A 438 -24.30 -8.62 11.51
C LEU A 438 -25.52 -7.74 11.15
N LYS A 439 -26.56 -8.33 10.56
CA LYS A 439 -27.78 -7.62 10.18
C LYS A 439 -28.55 -7.15 11.42
N ASP A 440 -29.11 -5.95 11.36
CA ASP A 440 -29.92 -5.33 12.42
C ASP A 440 -29.21 -5.24 13.79
N LEU A 441 -27.87 -5.34 13.82
CA LEU A 441 -27.06 -5.40 15.03
C LEU A 441 -26.99 -4.04 15.74
N LYS A 442 -27.47 -3.91 16.97
CA LYS A 442 -27.41 -2.63 17.71
C LYS A 442 -26.00 -2.33 18.22
N GLN A 443 -25.64 -1.04 18.33
CA GLN A 443 -24.33 -0.61 18.86
C GLN A 443 -24.01 -1.18 20.25
N GLY A 444 -25.02 -1.29 21.12
CA GLY A 444 -24.86 -1.87 22.47
C GLY A 444 -24.51 -3.36 22.46
N ASP A 445 -24.79 -4.06 21.35
CA ASP A 445 -24.61 -5.50 21.21
C ASP A 445 -23.33 -5.87 20.44
N PHE A 446 -22.55 -4.89 19.95
CA PHE A 446 -21.34 -5.11 19.17
C PHE A 446 -20.36 -6.06 19.86
N ALA A 447 -20.04 -5.81 21.13
CA ALA A 447 -19.11 -6.64 21.87
C ALA A 447 -19.60 -8.09 22.02
N THR A 448 -20.89 -8.28 22.33
CA THR A 448 -21.49 -9.61 22.49
C THR A 448 -21.52 -10.38 21.16
N ALA A 449 -21.88 -9.70 20.08
CA ALA A 449 -21.92 -10.31 18.75
C ALA A 449 -20.51 -10.69 18.27
N LEU A 450 -19.54 -9.79 18.41
CA LEU A 450 -18.16 -10.03 17.99
C LEU A 450 -17.49 -11.15 18.79
N ALA A 451 -17.78 -11.29 20.09
CA ALA A 451 -17.27 -12.37 20.92
C ALA A 451 -17.73 -13.75 20.43
N ARG A 452 -18.90 -13.82 19.76
CA ARG A 452 -19.43 -15.02 19.12
C ARG A 452 -18.88 -15.23 17.70
N ILE A 453 -18.74 -14.15 16.93
CA ILE A 453 -18.34 -14.17 15.51
C ILE A 453 -16.84 -14.44 15.33
N ILE A 454 -15.98 -13.76 16.10
CA ILE A 454 -14.52 -13.81 15.91
C ILE A 454 -13.97 -15.25 15.98
N PRO A 455 -14.36 -16.10 16.95
CA PRO A 455 -13.91 -17.50 16.97
C PRO A 455 -14.32 -18.31 15.73
N GLN A 456 -15.51 -18.05 15.17
CA GLN A 456 -15.98 -18.71 13.95
C GLN A 456 -15.12 -18.31 12.75
N VAL A 457 -14.80 -17.01 12.64
CA VAL A 457 -13.93 -16.48 11.58
C VAL A 457 -12.52 -17.04 11.71
N LYS A 458 -11.92 -17.02 12.90
CA LYS A 458 -10.57 -17.58 13.14
C LYS A 458 -10.50 -19.07 12.81
N ALA A 459 -11.58 -19.82 13.06
CA ALA A 459 -11.67 -21.23 12.70
C ALA A 459 -11.85 -21.46 11.19
N ALA A 460 -12.62 -20.59 10.51
CA ALA A 460 -12.93 -20.73 9.09
C ALA A 460 -11.83 -20.19 8.15
N ALA A 461 -11.01 -19.24 8.62
CA ALA A 461 -9.98 -18.56 7.84
C ALA A 461 -8.59 -18.71 8.49
N SER A 462 -8.11 -19.96 8.60
CA SER A 462 -6.79 -20.24 9.17
C SER A 462 -5.67 -19.62 8.30
N GLY A 463 -4.78 -18.87 8.93
CA GLY A 463 -3.65 -18.21 8.25
C GLY A 463 -3.91 -16.76 7.80
N VAL A 464 -5.14 -16.26 7.96
CA VAL A 464 -5.43 -14.82 7.77
C VAL A 464 -4.96 -14.03 9.00
N SER A 465 -4.37 -12.85 8.77
CA SER A 465 -3.88 -12.00 9.86
C SER A 465 -5.01 -11.42 10.71
N ASP A 466 -4.70 -11.09 11.96
CA ASP A 466 -5.65 -10.43 12.86
C ASP A 466 -6.19 -9.13 12.25
N GLU A 467 -5.34 -8.34 11.60
CA GLU A 467 -5.72 -7.08 10.95
C GLU A 467 -6.68 -7.31 9.78
N ALA A 468 -6.42 -8.34 8.96
CA ALA A 468 -7.33 -8.70 7.87
C ALA A 468 -8.70 -9.15 8.42
N ILE A 469 -8.74 -9.91 9.52
CA ILE A 469 -10.00 -10.27 10.20
C ILE A 469 -10.75 -9.01 10.66
N VAL A 470 -10.07 -8.06 11.32
CA VAL A 470 -10.68 -6.80 11.78
C VAL A 470 -11.23 -5.99 10.62
N ASN A 471 -10.43 -5.79 9.57
CA ASN A 471 -10.83 -5.02 8.39
C ASN A 471 -11.95 -5.70 7.60
N GLY A 472 -11.93 -7.03 7.50
CA GLY A 472 -12.97 -7.82 6.86
C GLY A 472 -14.29 -7.76 7.63
N LEU A 473 -14.26 -7.91 8.96
CA LEU A 473 -15.45 -7.76 9.81
C LEU A 473 -16.02 -6.34 9.73
N THR A 474 -15.16 -5.32 9.77
CA THR A 474 -15.55 -3.91 9.61
C THR A 474 -16.23 -3.68 8.26
N THR A 475 -15.70 -4.29 7.21
CA THR A 475 -16.29 -4.25 5.86
C THR A 475 -17.64 -4.94 5.79
N ALA A 476 -17.76 -6.14 6.37
CA ALA A 476 -19.01 -6.89 6.42
C ALA A 476 -20.09 -6.12 7.20
N PHE A 477 -19.72 -5.51 8.33
CA PHE A 477 -20.62 -4.67 9.11
C PHE A 477 -21.00 -3.40 8.35
N CYS A 478 -20.06 -2.76 7.66
CA CYS A 478 -20.37 -1.62 6.80
C CYS A 478 -21.47 -1.98 5.79
N LYS A 479 -21.31 -3.10 5.07
CA LYS A 479 -22.31 -3.55 4.10
C LYS A 479 -23.66 -3.88 4.72
N ALA A 480 -23.67 -4.47 5.93
CA ALA A 480 -24.90 -4.87 6.61
C ALA A 480 -25.65 -3.69 7.25
N GLY A 481 -24.93 -2.67 7.73
CA GLY A 481 -25.49 -1.63 8.59
C GLY A 481 -25.55 -0.23 7.98
N ARG A 482 -24.86 0.05 6.87
CA ARG A 482 -24.71 1.42 6.33
C ARG A 482 -26.02 2.15 6.10
N ASP A 483 -27.02 1.45 5.55
CA ASP A 483 -28.32 2.03 5.19
C ASP A 483 -29.39 1.76 6.25
N ASP A 484 -29.00 1.26 7.43
CA ASP A 484 -29.90 0.99 8.53
C ASP A 484 -30.17 2.25 9.36
N ARG A 485 -31.45 2.64 9.39
CA ARG A 485 -31.94 3.84 10.08
C ARG A 485 -31.76 3.82 11.59
N GLN A 486 -31.45 2.67 12.19
CA GLN A 486 -31.15 2.61 13.63
C GLN A 486 -29.92 3.44 14.01
N TYR A 487 -29.04 3.77 13.05
CA TYR A 487 -27.83 4.55 13.27
C TYR A 487 -28.00 6.05 13.04
N ASP A 488 -29.18 6.54 12.63
CA ASP A 488 -29.43 7.95 12.28
C ASP A 488 -29.11 8.95 13.42
N ASN A 489 -29.07 8.48 14.67
CA ASN A 489 -28.78 9.31 15.86
C ASN A 489 -27.29 9.53 16.13
N ALA A 490 -26.40 8.86 15.40
CA ALA A 490 -24.95 9.02 15.49
C ALA A 490 -24.37 9.17 14.09
N SER A 491 -23.21 9.81 13.96
CA SER A 491 -22.57 9.84 12.66
C SER A 491 -22.07 8.45 12.27
N TRP A 492 -22.28 8.08 11.00
CA TRP A 492 -21.86 6.79 10.48
C TRP A 492 -20.36 6.48 10.72
N PRO A 493 -19.41 7.43 10.53
CA PRO A 493 -18.00 7.22 10.87
C PRO A 493 -17.76 6.80 12.32
N THR A 494 -18.54 7.37 13.26
CA THR A 494 -18.45 7.03 14.69
C THR A 494 -18.93 5.61 14.95
N VAL A 495 -20.06 5.22 14.35
CA VAL A 495 -20.62 3.86 14.49
C VAL A 495 -19.66 2.81 13.96
N LEU A 496 -19.18 3.01 12.73
CA LEU A 496 -18.27 2.10 12.06
C LEU A 496 -16.92 2.02 12.79
N GLY A 497 -16.41 3.17 13.25
CA GLY A 497 -15.17 3.24 14.02
C GLY A 497 -15.27 2.54 15.38
N SER A 498 -16.41 2.66 16.06
CA SER A 498 -16.68 1.93 17.32
C SER A 498 -16.65 0.42 17.10
N PHE A 499 -17.36 -0.07 16.07
CA PHE A 499 -17.37 -1.48 15.70
C PHE A 499 -15.95 -1.99 15.41
N ALA A 500 -15.18 -1.25 14.60
CA ALA A 500 -13.82 -1.64 14.20
C ALA A 500 -12.87 -1.73 15.41
N ASN A 501 -12.95 -0.79 16.36
CA ASN A 501 -12.14 -0.80 17.57
C ASN A 501 -12.51 -1.94 18.53
N ILE A 502 -13.79 -2.25 18.68
CA ILE A 502 -14.23 -3.40 19.48
C ILE A 502 -13.75 -4.71 18.84
N ALA A 503 -13.87 -4.83 17.51
CA ALA A 503 -13.38 -5.99 16.76
C ALA A 503 -11.86 -6.15 16.97
N TYR A 504 -11.08 -5.06 16.83
CA TYR A 504 -9.64 -5.08 17.09
C TYR A 504 -9.31 -5.55 18.51
N SER A 505 -9.95 -4.97 19.52
CA SER A 505 -9.73 -5.32 20.93
C SER A 505 -9.99 -6.81 21.20
N GLN A 506 -11.07 -7.36 20.65
CA GLN A 506 -11.42 -8.77 20.87
C GLN A 506 -10.57 -9.75 20.05
N VAL A 507 -10.14 -9.36 18.85
CA VAL A 507 -9.23 -10.17 18.03
C VAL A 507 -7.86 -10.31 18.71
N ARG A 508 -7.33 -9.21 19.27
CA ARG A 508 -5.98 -9.12 19.85
C ARG A 508 -5.88 -9.50 21.32
N HIS A 509 -6.96 -9.31 22.08
CA HIS A 509 -7.00 -9.59 23.52
C HIS A 509 -8.23 -10.42 23.92
N PRO A 510 -8.43 -11.61 23.33
CA PRO A 510 -9.61 -12.44 23.60
C PRO A 510 -9.78 -12.81 25.08
N GLU A 511 -8.67 -12.92 25.82
CA GLU A 511 -8.63 -13.28 27.24
C GLU A 511 -9.25 -12.23 28.16
N LYS A 512 -9.15 -10.93 27.81
CA LYS A 512 -9.75 -9.83 28.59
C LYS A 512 -11.28 -9.81 28.52
N HIS A 513 -11.84 -10.47 27.51
CA HIS A 513 -13.27 -10.51 27.23
C HIS A 513 -13.92 -11.85 27.60
N ALA A 514 -13.11 -12.90 27.84
CA ALA A 514 -13.60 -14.20 28.30
C ALA A 514 -14.12 -14.18 29.76
N SER A 515 -13.67 -13.23 30.58
CA SER A 515 -14.11 -13.03 31.97
C SER A 515 -15.38 -12.20 32.11
N ALA A 516 -15.89 -11.60 31.04
CA ALA A 516 -17.16 -10.86 31.01
C ALA A 516 -18.37 -11.75 30.66
N ARG A 517 -18.28 -13.06 30.94
CA ARG A 517 -19.45 -13.95 30.90
C ARG A 517 -20.34 -13.64 32.12
N PRO A 518 -21.67 -13.61 31.97
CA PRO A 518 -22.60 -13.41 33.10
C PRO A 518 -22.40 -14.39 34.28
N ASP A 519 -21.73 -15.52 34.04
CA ASP A 519 -21.54 -16.61 35.00
C ASP A 519 -20.11 -16.72 35.57
N ALA A 520 -19.24 -15.73 35.38
CA ALA A 520 -17.91 -15.75 35.98
C ALA A 520 -17.99 -15.39 37.48
N PRO A 521 -17.48 -16.23 38.41
CA PRO A 521 -17.45 -15.88 39.83
C PRO A 521 -16.54 -14.67 40.04
N PRO A 522 -16.86 -13.79 41.01
CA PRO A 522 -16.10 -12.57 41.23
C PRO A 522 -14.63 -12.89 41.56
N PRO A 523 -13.68 -12.02 41.19
CA PRO A 523 -12.27 -12.22 41.52
C PRO A 523 -12.11 -12.32 43.04
N SER A 524 -11.48 -13.39 43.51
CA SER A 524 -11.11 -13.55 44.91
C SER A 524 -10.15 -12.43 45.31
N GLU A 525 -10.49 -11.68 46.36
CA GLU A 525 -9.62 -10.69 47.00
C GLU A 525 -8.22 -11.29 47.25
N ILE A 526 -7.21 -10.67 46.65
CA ILE A 526 -5.81 -10.98 46.92
C ILE A 526 -5.52 -10.53 48.35
N ALA A 527 -5.27 -11.51 49.21
CA ALA A 527 -4.82 -11.32 50.58
C ALA A 527 -3.54 -10.46 50.61
N GLN A 528 -3.57 -9.38 51.39
CA GLN A 528 -2.39 -8.55 51.67
C GLN A 528 -1.32 -9.37 52.40
N PRO A 529 -0.04 -9.33 51.99
CA PRO A 529 1.02 -9.94 52.76
C PRO A 529 1.30 -9.11 54.02
N GLY A 530 1.26 -9.79 55.16
CA GLY A 530 1.41 -9.21 56.50
C GLY A 530 2.75 -8.51 56.72
N ARG A 531 2.69 -7.46 57.54
CA ARG A 531 3.84 -6.83 58.18
C ARG A 531 4.52 -7.83 59.12
N ASN A 532 5.84 -7.92 59.01
CA ASN A 532 6.75 -8.09 60.14
C ASN A 532 7.98 -7.22 59.88
#